data_AF-A0A943NHX5-F1
#
_entry.id   AF-A0A943NHX5-F1
#
_cell.length_a   1.000
_cell.length_b   1.000
_cell.length_c   1.000
_cell.angle_alpha   90.00
_cell.angle_beta   90.00
_cell.angle_gamma   90.00
#
_symmetry.space_group_name_H-M   'P 1'
#
loop_
_entity.id
_entity.type
_entity.pdbx_description
1 polymer ?
#
loop_
_entity_poly.entity_id
_entity_poly.type
_entity_poly.pdbx_seq_one_letter_code
_entity_poly.pdbx_strand_id
1 'polypeptide(L)'
;NAYDEQTKQIQMELTLFEKQADGRNVRFNESQIQRAHSQREMEGALKRAGFERIEAFDAFTFDAPNEKSERIQFRAIKPND
;
A
#
# COMPACT_ATOMS: atom_id res chain seq x y z
N ASN A 1 -7.42 5.80 13.89
CA ASN A 1 -7.23 4.69 12.93
C ASN A 1 -7.42 3.38 13.65
N ALA A 2 -8.07 2.40 13.01
CA ALA A 2 -8.38 1.09 13.59
C ALA A 2 -8.08 -0.02 12.58
N TYR A 3 -7.58 -1.16 13.06
CA TYR A 3 -7.33 -2.35 12.25
C TYR A 3 -8.28 -3.47 12.67
N ASP A 4 -8.91 -4.09 11.68
CA ASP A 4 -9.74 -5.29 11.85
C ASP A 4 -8.97 -6.51 11.32
N GLU A 5 -8.60 -7.40 12.23
CA GLU A 5 -7.86 -8.63 11.91
C GLU A 5 -8.65 -9.61 11.04
N GLN A 6 -9.97 -9.67 11.16
CA GLN A 6 -10.81 -10.62 10.41
C GLN A 6 -10.87 -10.24 8.92
N THR A 7 -11.05 -8.95 8.64
CA THR A 7 -11.15 -8.43 7.28
C THR A 7 -9.79 -7.99 6.71
N LYS A 8 -8.77 -7.87 7.58
CA LYS A 8 -7.47 -7.25 7.32
C LYS A 8 -7.59 -5.80 6.84
N GLN A 9 -8.65 -5.10 7.23
CA GLN A 9 -8.89 -3.71 6.82
C GLN A 9 -8.41 -2.72 7.87
N ILE A 10 -7.87 -1.61 7.41
CA ILE A 10 -7.43 -0.46 8.20
C ILE A 10 -8.37 0.69 7.86
N GLN A 11 -9.08 1.20 8.85
CA GLN A 11 -9.82 2.45 8.74
C GLN A 11 -8.95 3.62 9.18
N MET A 12 -8.79 4.59 8.29
CA MET A 12 -8.02 5.81 8.50
C MET A 12 -8.97 7.01 8.48
N GLU A 13 -8.88 7.85 9.51
CA GLU A 13 -9.65 9.10 9.60
C GLU A 13 -8.64 10.25 9.69
N LEU A 14 -8.61 11.11 8.67
CA LEU A 14 -7.70 12.24 8.59
C LEU A 14 -8.51 13.54 8.64
N THR A 15 -8.13 14.45 9.53
CA THR A 15 -8.59 15.83 9.52
C THR A 15 -7.44 16.71 9.04
N LEU A 16 -7.63 17.36 7.90
CA LEU A 16 -6.62 18.20 7.28
C LEU A 16 -7.06 19.67 7.35
N PHE A 17 -6.06 20.56 7.44
CA PHE A 17 -6.24 22.00 7.39
C PHE A 17 -5.31 22.57 6.32
N GLU A 18 -5.87 23.03 5.22
CA GLU A 18 -5.12 23.63 4.12
C GLU A 18 -5.14 25.15 4.22
N LYS A 19 -3.95 25.73 4.32
CA LYS A 19 -3.77 27.19 4.37
C LYS A 19 -4.02 27.80 3.00
N GLN A 20 -4.96 28.75 2.95
CA GLN A 20 -5.32 29.50 1.76
C GLN A 20 -4.40 30.72 1.58
N ALA A 21 -4.38 31.28 0.38
CA ALA A 21 -3.57 32.46 0.04
C ALA A 21 -3.90 33.69 0.91
N ASP A 22 -5.14 33.80 1.38
CA ASP A 22 -5.60 34.88 2.26
C ASP A 22 -5.29 34.66 3.76
N GLY A 23 -4.58 33.57 4.08
CA GLY A 23 -4.16 33.24 5.44
C GLY A 23 -5.18 32.46 6.28
N ARG A 24 -6.39 32.20 5.77
CA ARG A 24 -7.36 31.29 6.42
C ARG A 24 -6.96 29.83 6.23
N ASN A 25 -7.48 28.94 7.06
CA ASN A 25 -7.40 27.49 6.85
C ASN A 25 -8.75 26.94 6.42
N VAL A 26 -8.76 26.13 5.37
CA VAL A 26 -9.91 25.30 5.00
C VAL A 26 -9.73 23.94 5.65
N ARG A 27 -10.72 23.53 6.45
CA ARG A 27 -10.76 22.18 7.02
C ARG A 27 -11.48 21.24 6.07
N PHE A 28 -10.90 20.08 5.86
CA PHE A 28 -11.61 18.94 5.27
C PHE A 28 -11.24 17.65 6.00
N ASN A 29 -12.11 16.66 5.89
CA ASN A 29 -11.90 15.35 6.51
C ASN A 29 -11.90 14.29 5.42
N GLU A 30 -11.03 13.30 5.55
CA GLU A 30 -10.99 12.11 4.71
C GLU A 30 -11.21 10.87 5.57
N SER A 31 -12.06 9.97 5.09
CA SER A 31 -12.22 8.62 5.61
C SER A 31 -11.75 7.64 4.54
N GLN A 32 -10.78 6.80 4.87
CA GLN A 32 -10.17 5.85 3.94
C GLN A 32 -10.19 4.44 4.52
N ILE A 33 -10.40 3.45 3.67
CA ILE A 33 -10.26 2.03 4.01
C ILE A 33 -9.11 1.47 3.16
N GLN A 34 -8.12 0.89 3.83
CA GLN A 34 -7.01 0.18 3.20
C GLN A 34 -7.03 -1.28 3.64
N ARG A 35 -6.44 -2.19 2.84
CA ARG A 35 -6.32 -3.60 3.22
C ARG A 35 -4.85 -3.98 3.37
N ALA A 36 -4.51 -4.57 4.50
CA ALA A 36 -3.17 -5.06 4.82
C ALA A 36 -2.91 -6.41 4.13
N HIS A 37 -2.69 -6.38 2.81
CA HIS A 37 -2.28 -7.56 2.06
C HIS A 37 -0.87 -8.01 2.46
N SER A 38 -0.70 -9.30 2.75
CA SER A 38 0.63 -9.88 2.94
C SER A 38 1.39 -9.97 1.62
N GLN A 39 2.73 -10.00 1.70
CA GLN A 39 3.59 -10.24 0.54
C GLN A 39 3.16 -11.49 -0.25
N ARG A 40 2.89 -12.60 0.47
CA ARG A 40 2.44 -13.86 -0.13
C ARG A 40 1.11 -13.73 -0.86
N GLU A 41 0.15 -12.97 -0.34
CA GLU A 41 -1.13 -12.73 -1.02
C GLU A 41 -0.92 -11.99 -2.33
N MET A 42 -0.03 -10.99 -2.35
CA MET A 42 0.29 -10.20 -3.54
C MET A 42 1.04 -11.00 -4.60
N GLU A 43 2.07 -11.76 -4.21
CA GLU A 43 2.79 -12.66 -5.12
C GLU A 43 1.85 -13.71 -5.73
N GLY A 44 0.96 -14.29 -4.91
CA GLY A 44 -0.05 -15.22 -5.39
C GLY A 44 -1.06 -14.58 -6.36
N ALA A 45 -1.45 -13.32 -6.13
CA ALA A 45 -2.34 -12.59 -7.02
C ALA A 45 -1.67 -12.28 -8.37
N LEU A 46 -0.42 -11.82 -8.35
CA LEU A 46 0.39 -11.58 -9.54
C LEU A 46 0.54 -12.86 -10.37
N LYS A 47 0.86 -13.99 -9.71
CA LYS A 47 0.97 -15.30 -10.39
C LYS A 47 -0.35 -15.72 -11.05
N ARG A 48 -1.49 -15.58 -10.34
CA ARG A 48 -2.82 -15.89 -10.91
C ARG A 48 -3.21 -14.98 -12.07
N ALA A 49 -2.70 -13.75 -12.09
CA ALA A 49 -2.90 -12.80 -13.18
C ALA A 49 -1.97 -13.07 -14.39
N GLY A 50 -1.17 -14.14 -14.36
CA GLY A 50 -0.29 -14.54 -15.46
C GLY A 50 1.07 -13.83 -15.47
N PHE A 51 1.47 -13.20 -14.36
CA PHE A 51 2.82 -12.65 -14.24
C PHE A 51 3.82 -13.72 -13.79
N GLU A 52 5.03 -13.60 -14.30
CA GLU A 52 6.20 -14.42 -13.97
C GLU A 52 7.33 -13.54 -13.42
N ARG A 53 8.41 -14.19 -12.97
CA ARG A 53 9.60 -13.52 -12.40
C ARG A 53 9.22 -12.44 -11.37
N ILE A 54 8.38 -12.85 -10.41
CA ILE A 54 7.84 -11.99 -9.36
C ILE A 54 8.91 -11.83 -8.28
N GLU A 55 9.30 -10.60 -8.02
CA GLU A 55 10.32 -10.23 -7.04
C GLU A 55 9.75 -9.12 -6.14
N ALA A 56 10.08 -9.18 -4.85
CA ALA A 56 9.66 -8.21 -3.85
C ALA A 56 10.90 -7.56 -3.23
N PHE A 57 10.85 -6.25 -3.03
CA PHE A 57 11.97 -5.45 -2.54
C PHE A 57 11.54 -4.52 -1.41
N ASP A 58 12.48 -4.25 -0.50
CA ASP A 58 12.35 -3.12 0.41
C ASP A 58 12.31 -1.81 -0.41
N ALA A 59 11.58 -0.82 0.08
CA ALA A 59 11.23 0.33 -0.73
C ALA A 59 12.46 1.11 -1.21
N PHE A 60 12.56 1.31 -2.53
CA PHE A 60 13.62 2.07 -3.19
C PHE A 60 15.02 1.46 -3.06
N THR A 61 15.11 0.16 -2.77
CA THR A 61 16.36 -0.62 -2.77
C THR A 61 16.23 -1.86 -3.64
N PHE A 62 17.29 -2.66 -3.72
CA PHE A 62 17.27 -4.02 -4.28
C PHE A 62 17.35 -5.10 -3.18
N ASP A 63 17.20 -4.71 -1.93
CA ASP A 63 17.23 -5.62 -0.79
C ASP A 63 15.89 -6.32 -0.62
N ALA A 64 15.89 -7.51 -0.02
CA ALA A 64 14.66 -8.19 0.35
C ALA A 64 13.91 -7.42 1.45
N PRO A 65 12.56 -7.40 1.44
CA PRO A 65 11.78 -6.87 2.55
C PRO A 65 12.12 -7.57 3.86
N ASN A 66 12.03 -6.84 4.96
CA ASN A 66 12.22 -7.37 6.31
C ASN A 66 11.09 -6.92 7.25
N GLU A 67 11.14 -7.36 8.50
CA GLU A 67 10.11 -7.08 9.51
C GLU A 67 9.90 -5.58 9.79
N LYS A 68 10.86 -4.72 9.43
CA LYS A 68 10.80 -3.26 9.59
C LYS A 68 10.44 -2.53 8.30
N SER A 69 10.27 -3.23 7.18
CA SER A 69 9.88 -2.62 5.90
C SER A 69 8.47 -2.05 6.00
N GLU A 70 8.33 -0.72 5.88
CA GLU A 70 7.03 -0.05 5.86
C GLU A 70 6.35 -0.10 4.49
N ARG A 71 7.12 -0.39 3.42
CA ARG A 71 6.62 -0.52 2.05
C ARG A 71 7.39 -1.61 1.31
N ILE A 72 6.64 -2.48 0.64
CA ILE A 72 7.18 -3.49 -0.28
C ILE A 72 6.91 -3.03 -1.71
N GLN A 73 7.92 -3.12 -2.57
CA GLN A 73 7.78 -2.88 -4.01
C GLN A 73 7.89 -4.19 -4.77
N PHE A 74 6.96 -4.42 -5.70
CA PHE A 74 6.96 -5.62 -6.53
C PHE A 74 7.41 -5.30 -7.94
N ARG A 75 8.24 -6.19 -8.49
CA ARG A 75 8.55 -6.26 -9.92
C ARG A 75 8.06 -7.61 -10.44
N ALA A 76 7.37 -7.60 -11.57
CA ALA A 76 6.92 -8.81 -12.23
C ALA A 76 6.91 -8.60 -13.75
N ILE A 77 7.05 -9.68 -14.51
CA ILE A 77 7.07 -9.65 -15.97
C ILE A 77 5.85 -10.39 -16.48
N LYS A 78 5.09 -9.78 -17.38
CA LYS A 78 4.06 -10.51 -18.13
C LYS A 78 4.74 -11.15 -19.34
N PRO A 79 4.77 -12.48 -19.47
CA PRO A 79 5.28 -13.11 -20.67
C PRO A 79 4.42 -12.66 -21.86
N ASN A 80 5.08 -12.43 -23.01
CA ASN A 80 4.36 -12.30 -24.26
C ASN A 80 4.09 -13.72 -24.77
N ASP A 81 2.86 -13.98 -25.19
CA ASP A 81 2.51 -15.19 -25.95
C ASP A 81 3.26 -15.24 -27.30
#